data_AF-A0A1I8BFP1-F1
#
_entry.id   AF-A0A1I8BFP1-F1
#
_cell.length_a   1.000
_cell.length_b   1.000
_cell.length_c   1.000
_cell.angle_alpha   90.00
_cell.angle_beta   90.00
_cell.angle_gamma   90.00
#
_symmetry.space_group_name_H-M   'P 1'
#
loop_
_entity.id
_entity.type
_entity.pdbx_description
1 polymer ?
#
loop_
_entity_poly.entity_id
_entity_poly.type
_entity_poly.pdbx_seq_one_letter_code
_entity_poly.pdbx_strand_id
1 'polypeptide(L)'
;MVTIRGERIAFCVSCVLRCFLAKRLALRFALFSTQKTYTPNVENVEKMFQKKQILIQLIKFHLDDNAACKFCNYSCKYKSTKTPSGLRYHLQTKHDDQYQILTKKEDNEKRSFGSSSSRGSIKRFLPNTGEQIPGTSSEKTPRIEERTPRIDLALKQWDEKGEKTKMIDKLIIQSICTDMRPFSFVDDDRNYIIATLLVPMWKQHPFEEINHQKCKDILINAVSDTSSRDSSPRISDENSDDSDPIERLLKQRYEFMGSPPAISPPMVDDRVRAIAEVEDYLTRPRDKSYEKSSSFWNDPINSAKYPRLKALVCENIFILNKLDF
;
A
#
# COMPACT_ATOMS: atom_id res chain seq x y z
N MET A 1 39.78 19.03 6.87
CA MET A 1 38.73 18.08 7.29
C MET A 1 37.38 18.71 7.02
N VAL A 2 36.71 18.33 5.94
CA VAL A 2 35.35 18.81 5.61
C VAL A 2 34.52 17.58 5.23
N THR A 3 33.68 17.15 6.16
CA THR A 3 32.67 16.11 5.99
C THR A 3 31.38 16.77 5.53
N ILE A 4 31.10 16.75 4.22
CA ILE A 4 29.77 17.08 3.65
C ILE A 4 29.48 16.11 2.50
N ARG A 5 28.96 14.92 2.79
CA ARG A 5 28.31 14.04 1.79
C ARG A 5 27.21 13.21 2.46
N GLY A 6 25.97 13.67 2.35
CA GLY A 6 24.78 12.92 2.80
C GLY A 6 23.44 13.59 2.47
N GLU A 7 23.38 14.92 2.37
CA GLU A 7 22.10 15.63 2.31
C GLU A 7 21.43 15.73 0.92
N ARG A 8 22.16 15.47 -0.18
CA ARG A 8 21.64 15.72 -1.54
C ARG A 8 20.75 14.62 -2.11
N ILE A 9 20.84 13.38 -1.62
CA ILE A 9 20.05 12.25 -2.13
C ILE A 9 18.64 12.22 -1.49
N ALA A 10 18.56 12.54 -0.19
CA ALA A 10 17.27 12.67 0.52
C ALA A 10 16.40 13.80 -0.05
N PHE A 11 17.01 14.86 -0.58
CA PHE A 11 16.28 15.97 -1.21
C PHE A 11 15.59 15.55 -2.53
N CYS A 12 16.16 14.60 -3.29
CA CYS A 12 15.60 14.14 -4.56
C CYS A 12 14.41 13.18 -4.39
N VAL A 13 14.48 12.23 -3.45
CA VAL A 13 13.36 11.31 -3.17
C VAL A 13 12.19 12.06 -2.53
N SER A 14 12.50 13.02 -1.64
CA SER A 14 11.52 13.93 -1.07
C SER A 14 10.84 14.80 -2.14
N CYS A 15 11.58 15.36 -3.10
CA CYS A 15 10.98 16.12 -4.21
C CYS A 15 10.11 15.26 -5.13
N VAL A 16 10.45 14.00 -5.38
CA VAL A 16 9.68 13.13 -6.29
C VAL A 16 8.40 12.60 -5.63
N LEU A 17 8.44 12.22 -4.35
CA LEU A 17 7.22 11.88 -3.61
C LEU A 17 6.36 13.12 -3.34
N ARG A 18 6.98 14.30 -3.11
CA ARG A 18 6.27 15.59 -3.13
C ARG A 18 5.65 15.85 -4.48
N CYS A 19 6.33 15.63 -5.60
CA CYS A 19 5.74 15.82 -6.93
C CYS A 19 4.67 14.78 -7.25
N PHE A 20 4.73 13.56 -6.72
CA PHE A 20 3.72 12.51 -6.93
C PHE A 20 2.48 12.74 -6.07
N LEU A 21 2.67 12.97 -4.76
CA LEU A 21 1.58 13.29 -3.83
C LEU A 21 1.01 14.68 -4.13
N ALA A 22 1.84 15.70 -4.41
CA ALA A 22 1.36 17.01 -4.83
C ALA A 22 0.83 17.02 -6.27
N LYS A 23 1.32 16.22 -7.24
CA LYS A 23 0.57 16.07 -8.51
C LYS A 23 -0.75 15.37 -8.29
N ARG A 24 -0.82 14.32 -7.49
CA ARG A 24 -2.06 13.56 -7.27
C ARG A 24 -3.07 14.38 -6.47
N LEU A 25 -2.62 15.11 -5.44
CA LEU A 25 -3.40 16.05 -4.65
C LEU A 25 -3.72 17.33 -5.42
N ALA A 26 -2.79 17.94 -6.17
CA ALA A 26 -3.04 19.14 -6.98
C ALA A 26 -3.79 18.84 -8.28
N LEU A 27 -3.65 17.68 -8.91
CA LEU A 27 -4.59 17.23 -9.94
C LEU A 27 -5.97 17.06 -9.31
N ARG A 28 -6.11 16.39 -8.16
CA ARG A 28 -7.42 16.29 -7.50
C ARG A 28 -7.99 17.64 -7.06
N PHE A 29 -7.18 18.59 -6.57
CA PHE A 29 -7.61 19.94 -6.18
C PHE A 29 -7.95 20.82 -7.39
N ALA A 30 -7.15 20.78 -8.47
CA ALA A 30 -7.46 21.48 -9.73
C ALA A 30 -8.70 20.91 -10.42
N LEU A 31 -8.96 19.60 -10.26
CA LEU A 31 -10.16 18.90 -10.72
C LEU A 31 -11.35 19.02 -9.75
N PHE A 32 -11.13 19.54 -8.54
CA PHE A 32 -12.20 19.94 -7.62
C PHE A 32 -12.65 21.38 -7.91
N SER A 33 -11.72 22.24 -8.36
CA SER A 33 -12.01 23.61 -8.85
C SER A 33 -12.60 23.66 -10.26
N THR A 34 -12.41 22.61 -11.07
CA THR A 34 -13.00 22.48 -12.41
C THR A 34 -13.63 21.10 -12.49
N GLN A 35 -14.96 21.00 -12.63
CA GLN A 35 -15.74 19.74 -12.63
C GLN A 35 -15.31 18.72 -13.70
N LYS A 36 -14.12 18.15 -13.61
CA LYS A 36 -13.63 17.06 -14.45
C LYS A 36 -13.03 16.01 -13.54
N THR A 37 -13.74 14.92 -13.34
CA THR A 37 -13.24 13.77 -12.61
C THR A 37 -12.08 13.12 -13.38
N TYR A 38 -10.94 12.93 -12.72
CA TYR A 38 -9.94 11.95 -13.15
C TYR A 38 -10.47 10.58 -12.74
N THR A 39 -11.06 9.86 -13.69
CA THR A 39 -11.24 8.42 -13.56
C THR A 39 -9.91 7.77 -13.93
N PRO A 40 -9.29 6.94 -13.07
CA PRO A 40 -8.29 6.02 -13.55
C PRO A 40 -8.90 5.19 -14.69
N ASN A 41 -8.09 4.54 -15.52
CA ASN A 41 -8.61 3.61 -16.53
C ASN A 41 -9.16 2.35 -15.82
N VAL A 42 -10.26 2.52 -15.07
CA VAL A 42 -10.99 1.51 -14.32
C VAL A 42 -11.32 0.37 -15.26
N GLU A 43 -11.70 0.68 -16.49
CA GLU A 43 -11.95 -0.30 -17.54
C GLU A 43 -10.77 -1.25 -17.78
N ASN A 44 -9.52 -0.76 -17.84
CA ASN A 44 -8.35 -1.64 -18.06
C ASN A 44 -7.97 -2.44 -16.81
N VAL A 45 -8.12 -1.88 -15.61
CA VAL A 45 -7.85 -2.59 -14.35
C VAL A 45 -8.92 -3.66 -14.11
N GLU A 46 -10.17 -3.35 -14.39
CA GLU A 46 -11.32 -4.25 -14.32
C GLU A 46 -11.23 -5.35 -15.39
N LYS A 47 -10.80 -5.04 -16.63
CA LYS A 47 -10.45 -6.03 -17.67
C LYS A 47 -9.32 -6.97 -17.23
N MET A 48 -8.28 -6.46 -16.56
CA MET A 48 -7.21 -7.30 -16.00
C MET A 48 -7.69 -8.14 -14.82
N PHE A 49 -8.60 -7.62 -14.00
CA PHE A 49 -9.17 -8.31 -12.85
C PHE A 49 -10.15 -9.42 -13.24
N GLN A 50 -11.04 -9.19 -14.22
CA GLN A 50 -11.96 -10.21 -14.76
C GLN A 50 -11.17 -11.39 -15.37
N LYS A 51 -10.16 -11.12 -16.19
CA LYS A 51 -9.28 -12.16 -16.75
C LYS A 51 -8.49 -12.90 -15.67
N LYS A 52 -8.06 -12.20 -14.61
CA LYS A 52 -7.37 -12.83 -13.47
C LYS A 52 -8.33 -13.62 -12.58
N GLN A 53 -9.55 -13.16 -12.33
CA GLN A 53 -10.59 -13.83 -11.56
C GLN A 53 -10.92 -15.21 -12.14
N ILE A 54 -11.11 -15.28 -13.46
CA ILE A 54 -11.35 -16.54 -14.16
C ILE A 54 -10.16 -17.50 -14.00
N LEU A 55 -8.93 -16.99 -14.11
CA LEU A 55 -7.72 -17.80 -13.88
C LEU A 55 -7.59 -18.24 -12.42
N ILE A 56 -7.87 -17.36 -11.46
CA ILE A 56 -7.78 -17.60 -10.01
C ILE A 56 -8.76 -18.70 -9.58
N GLN A 57 -9.93 -18.82 -10.21
CA GLN A 57 -10.87 -19.90 -9.88
C GLN A 57 -10.32 -21.31 -10.21
N LEU A 58 -9.42 -21.40 -11.19
CA LEU A 58 -8.86 -22.67 -11.70
C LEU A 58 -7.43 -22.95 -11.20
N ILE A 59 -6.80 -21.98 -10.52
CA ILE A 59 -5.37 -22.00 -10.19
C ILE A 59 -5.16 -21.64 -8.73
N LYS A 60 -4.35 -22.44 -8.03
CA LYS A 60 -3.80 -22.07 -6.73
C LYS A 60 -2.47 -21.35 -6.94
N PHE A 61 -2.40 -20.08 -6.57
CA PHE A 61 -1.15 -19.32 -6.58
C PHE A 61 -0.37 -19.59 -5.29
N HIS A 62 0.90 -19.95 -5.42
CA HIS A 62 1.85 -20.03 -4.32
C HIS A 62 2.74 -18.79 -4.31
N LEU A 63 3.25 -18.44 -3.13
CA LEU A 63 4.08 -17.23 -2.89
C LEU A 63 5.36 -17.19 -3.75
N ASP A 64 5.84 -18.34 -4.24
CA ASP A 64 7.12 -18.48 -4.94
C ASP A 64 7.02 -18.33 -6.47
N ASP A 65 6.14 -17.47 -6.98
CA ASP A 65 5.84 -17.34 -8.42
C ASP A 65 5.45 -18.68 -9.08
N ASN A 66 4.90 -19.62 -8.32
CA ASN A 66 4.44 -20.91 -8.81
C ASN A 66 2.91 -20.92 -8.91
N ALA A 67 2.40 -21.38 -10.05
CA ALA A 67 0.97 -21.62 -10.27
C ALA A 67 0.72 -23.13 -10.26
N ALA A 68 -0.21 -23.59 -9.43
CA ALA A 68 -0.63 -24.98 -9.37
C ALA A 68 -2.05 -25.15 -9.93
N CYS A 69 -2.28 -26.20 -10.69
CA CYS A 69 -3.61 -26.59 -11.15
C CYS A 69 -4.46 -27.00 -9.93
N LYS A 70 -5.74 -26.60 -9.92
CA LYS A 70 -6.64 -26.98 -8.82
C LYS A 70 -7.18 -28.41 -8.96
N PHE A 71 -7.19 -28.95 -10.18
CA PHE A 71 -7.78 -30.24 -10.51
C PHE A 71 -6.78 -31.40 -10.48
N CYS A 72 -5.48 -31.10 -10.46
CA CYS A 72 -4.42 -32.10 -10.32
C CYS A 72 -3.16 -31.49 -9.71
N ASN A 73 -2.19 -32.33 -9.35
CA ASN A 73 -0.93 -31.90 -8.72
C ASN A 73 0.09 -31.27 -9.69
N TYR A 74 -0.36 -30.77 -10.85
CA TYR A 74 0.53 -30.08 -11.79
C TYR A 74 0.87 -28.68 -11.29
N SER A 75 2.15 -28.32 -11.29
CA SER A 75 2.64 -26.99 -10.96
C SER A 75 3.58 -26.47 -12.05
N CYS A 76 3.49 -25.19 -12.38
CA CYS A 76 4.41 -24.53 -13.31
C CYS A 76 4.87 -23.17 -12.78
N LYS A 77 6.09 -22.77 -13.15
CA LYS A 77 6.63 -21.45 -12.84
C LYS A 77 5.89 -20.38 -13.64
N TYR A 78 5.28 -19.42 -12.96
CA TYR A 78 4.57 -18.30 -13.54
C TYR A 78 5.55 -17.15 -13.82
N LYS A 79 5.70 -16.79 -15.10
CA LYS A 79 6.46 -15.58 -15.49
C LYS A 79 5.47 -14.43 -15.67
N SER A 80 5.53 -13.42 -14.80
CA SER A 80 4.62 -12.28 -14.77
C SER A 80 4.50 -11.48 -16.08
N THR A 81 5.50 -11.58 -16.97
CA THR A 81 5.57 -10.82 -18.21
C THR A 81 4.96 -11.53 -19.42
N LYS A 82 4.57 -12.82 -19.29
CA LYS A 82 4.02 -13.61 -20.40
C LYS A 82 2.64 -14.14 -20.05
N THR A 83 1.78 -14.23 -21.06
CA THR A 83 0.53 -14.98 -20.95
C THR A 83 0.83 -16.40 -20.44
N PRO A 84 -0.05 -17.00 -19.61
CA PRO A 84 0.19 -18.28 -18.94
C PRO A 84 0.06 -19.45 -19.94
N SER A 85 0.94 -19.50 -20.93
CA SER A 85 0.93 -20.46 -22.03
C SER A 85 1.11 -21.90 -21.54
N GLY A 86 2.01 -22.12 -20.57
CA GLY A 86 2.25 -23.45 -20.01
C GLY A 86 1.04 -24.02 -19.28
N LEU A 87 0.27 -23.17 -18.60
CA LEU A 87 -0.94 -23.62 -17.91
C LEU A 87 -2.11 -23.82 -18.87
N ARG A 88 -2.26 -22.96 -19.88
CA ARG A 88 -3.26 -23.18 -20.94
C ARG A 88 -3.03 -24.53 -21.64
N TYR A 89 -1.79 -24.85 -21.97
CA TYR A 89 -1.43 -26.12 -22.56
C TYR A 89 -1.74 -27.30 -21.63
N HIS A 90 -1.47 -27.16 -20.34
CA HIS A 90 -1.83 -28.17 -19.35
C HIS A 90 -3.36 -28.39 -19.27
N LEU A 91 -4.15 -27.32 -19.17
CA LEU A 91 -5.61 -27.42 -19.14
C LEU A 91 -6.13 -28.05 -20.44
N GLN A 92 -5.62 -27.65 -21.59
CA GLN A 92 -6.00 -28.22 -22.88
C GLN A 92 -5.71 -29.73 -22.99
N THR A 93 -4.64 -30.21 -22.37
CA THR A 93 -4.22 -31.62 -22.49
C THR A 93 -4.76 -32.55 -21.40
N LYS A 94 -5.07 -32.01 -20.21
CA LYS A 94 -5.48 -32.81 -19.03
C LYS A 94 -6.88 -32.50 -18.53
N HIS A 95 -7.42 -31.33 -18.83
CA HIS A 95 -8.70 -30.81 -18.33
C HIS A 95 -9.46 -30.09 -19.45
N ASP A 96 -9.72 -30.79 -20.56
CA ASP A 96 -10.30 -30.21 -21.78
C ASP A 96 -11.67 -29.54 -21.50
N ASP A 97 -12.45 -30.11 -20.59
CA ASP A 97 -13.70 -29.53 -20.09
C ASP A 97 -13.50 -28.11 -19.52
N GLN A 98 -12.48 -27.93 -18.67
CA GLN A 98 -12.13 -26.64 -18.08
C GLN A 98 -11.54 -25.68 -19.11
N TYR A 99 -10.75 -26.21 -20.05
CA TYR A 99 -10.19 -25.42 -21.15
C TYR A 99 -11.28 -24.89 -22.10
N GLN A 100 -12.29 -25.70 -22.40
CA GLN A 100 -13.44 -25.27 -23.20
C GLN A 100 -14.27 -24.20 -22.48
N ILE A 101 -14.49 -24.33 -21.17
CA ILE A 101 -15.17 -23.29 -20.37
C ILE A 101 -14.40 -21.97 -20.42
N LEU A 102 -13.07 -22.03 -20.25
CA LEU A 102 -12.19 -20.87 -20.38
C LEU A 102 -12.31 -20.20 -21.75
N THR A 103 -12.20 -21.00 -22.82
CA THR A 103 -12.22 -20.49 -24.20
C THR A 103 -13.59 -19.88 -24.55
N LYS A 104 -14.68 -20.54 -24.17
CA LYS A 104 -16.05 -20.02 -24.36
C LYS A 104 -16.28 -18.70 -23.63
N LYS A 105 -15.77 -18.56 -22.39
CA LYS A 105 -15.84 -17.28 -21.66
C LYS A 105 -15.04 -16.18 -22.36
N GLU A 106 -13.81 -16.47 -22.81
CA GLU A 106 -12.97 -15.50 -23.53
C GLU A 106 -13.60 -15.05 -24.86
N ASP A 107 -14.26 -15.95 -25.59
CA ASP A 107 -14.93 -15.61 -26.84
C ASP A 107 -16.26 -14.88 -26.61
N ASN A 108 -17.00 -15.22 -25.55
CA ASN A 108 -18.19 -14.48 -25.14
C ASN A 108 -17.84 -13.05 -24.73
N GLU A 109 -16.74 -12.84 -23.99
CA GLU A 109 -16.22 -11.49 -23.70
C GLU A 109 -15.93 -10.74 -25.01
N LYS A 110 -15.17 -11.32 -25.94
CA LYS A 110 -14.88 -10.67 -27.24
C LYS A 110 -16.16 -10.31 -28.02
N ARG A 111 -17.23 -11.11 -27.91
CA ARG A 111 -18.52 -10.88 -28.60
C ARG A 111 -19.41 -9.85 -27.91
N SER A 112 -19.39 -9.76 -26.58
CA SER A 112 -20.15 -8.73 -25.85
C SER A 112 -19.61 -7.32 -26.09
N PHE A 113 -18.36 -7.19 -26.53
CA PHE A 113 -17.75 -5.92 -26.93
C PHE A 113 -17.87 -5.72 -28.44
N GLY A 114 -19.06 -5.30 -28.87
CA GLY A 114 -19.40 -5.05 -30.28
C GLY A 114 -18.29 -4.32 -31.07
N SER A 115 -17.94 -4.93 -32.20
CA SER A 115 -17.08 -4.43 -33.26
C SER A 115 -17.38 -2.97 -33.62
N SER A 116 -16.61 -2.05 -33.06
CA SER A 116 -16.50 -0.66 -33.51
C SER A 116 -15.04 -0.34 -33.82
N SER A 117 -14.46 -1.08 -34.77
CA SER A 117 -13.19 -0.68 -35.39
C SER A 117 -13.12 -1.13 -36.86
N SER A 118 -13.90 -0.47 -37.71
CA SER A 118 -13.59 -0.36 -39.12
C SER A 118 -12.52 0.73 -39.29
N ARG A 119 -11.23 0.37 -39.16
CA ARG A 119 -10.14 1.23 -39.62
C ARG A 119 -9.56 0.68 -40.92
N GLY A 120 -9.77 1.47 -41.97
CA GLY A 120 -9.31 1.24 -43.32
C GLY A 120 -7.80 1.04 -43.41
N SER A 121 -7.43 0.14 -44.32
CA SER A 121 -6.08 -0.16 -44.73
C SER A 121 -5.49 1.04 -45.49
N ILE A 122 -4.50 1.71 -44.90
CA ILE A 122 -3.62 2.64 -45.63
C ILE A 122 -2.31 1.91 -45.90
N LYS A 123 -2.17 1.39 -47.12
CA LYS A 123 -0.88 1.02 -47.70
C LYS A 123 -0.10 2.30 -47.98
N ARG A 124 1.08 2.45 -47.38
CA ARG A 124 2.10 3.39 -47.88
C ARG A 124 3.38 2.65 -48.23
N PHE A 125 3.76 2.82 -49.48
CA PHE A 125 4.98 2.38 -50.13
C PHE A 125 6.19 3.21 -49.64
N LEU A 126 7.33 2.51 -49.50
CA LEU A 126 8.78 2.81 -49.71
C LEU A 126 9.23 4.26 -50.08
N PRO A 127 10.52 4.68 -49.91
CA PRO A 127 11.74 3.84 -49.98
C PRO A 127 12.90 4.17 -49.01
N ASN A 128 13.87 3.26 -49.12
CA ASN A 128 15.20 3.21 -48.55
C ASN A 128 16.18 4.11 -49.34
N THR A 129 16.94 4.96 -48.65
CA THR A 129 18.15 5.61 -49.18
C THR A 129 19.18 5.67 -48.06
N GLY A 130 20.28 4.97 -48.28
CA GLY A 130 21.46 5.00 -47.42
C GLY A 130 22.36 6.18 -47.76
N GLU A 131 23.13 6.60 -46.76
CA GLU A 131 24.39 7.29 -46.96
C GLU A 131 25.34 6.89 -45.82
N GLN A 132 26.50 6.35 -46.24
CA GLN A 132 27.64 6.03 -45.39
C GLN A 132 28.48 7.31 -45.21
N ILE A 133 28.93 7.59 -43.99
CA ILE A 133 30.01 8.54 -43.74
C ILE A 133 31.08 7.84 -42.87
N PRO A 134 32.36 7.84 -43.26
CA PRO A 134 33.43 7.19 -42.50
C PRO A 134 34.19 8.16 -41.58
N GLY A 135 34.61 7.65 -40.42
CA GLY A 135 35.85 8.05 -39.75
C GLY A 135 35.75 9.14 -38.67
N THR A 136 36.03 8.77 -37.42
CA THR A 136 37.33 9.06 -36.76
C THR A 136 37.28 8.58 -35.30
N SER A 137 38.26 7.75 -34.96
CA SER A 137 38.55 7.27 -33.61
C SER A 137 39.17 8.39 -32.77
N SER A 138 38.57 8.70 -31.62
CA SER A 138 39.26 9.42 -30.54
C SER A 138 38.95 8.72 -29.22
N GLU A 139 39.96 7.99 -28.77
CA GLU A 139 40.06 7.35 -27.47
C GLU A 139 40.10 8.45 -26.39
N LYS A 140 38.99 8.65 -25.68
CA LYS A 140 38.92 9.53 -24.51
C LYS A 140 38.64 8.70 -23.26
N THR A 141 39.64 8.71 -22.39
CA THR A 141 39.65 8.18 -21.02
C THR A 141 38.33 8.45 -20.27
N PRO A 142 37.83 7.47 -19.48
CA PRO A 142 36.55 7.60 -18.77
C PRO A 142 36.71 8.58 -17.61
N ARG A 143 36.36 9.85 -17.87
CA ARG A 143 36.09 10.82 -16.81
C ARG A 143 34.80 10.35 -16.13
N ILE A 144 34.92 9.86 -14.90
CA ILE A 144 33.78 9.56 -14.03
C ILE A 144 33.12 10.90 -13.71
N GLU A 145 32.24 11.34 -14.62
CA GLU A 145 31.24 12.35 -14.34
C GLU A 145 30.37 11.77 -13.24
N GLU A 146 30.46 12.37 -12.04
CA GLU A 146 29.50 12.22 -10.97
C GLU A 146 28.13 12.60 -11.56
N ARG A 147 27.43 11.61 -12.14
CA ARG A 147 26.14 11.78 -12.79
C ARG A 147 25.16 12.24 -11.73
N THR A 148 24.92 13.55 -11.71
CA THR A 148 23.77 14.11 -11.03
C THR A 148 22.54 13.31 -11.45
N PRO A 149 21.77 12.75 -10.50
CA PRO A 149 20.61 11.95 -10.83
C PRO A 149 19.65 12.81 -11.66
N ARG A 150 19.43 12.41 -12.92
CA ARG A 150 18.51 13.13 -13.81
C ARG A 150 17.11 13.00 -13.26
N ILE A 151 16.59 14.11 -12.74
CA ILE A 151 15.24 14.23 -12.17
C ILE A 151 14.20 13.69 -13.17
N ASP A 152 14.40 13.90 -14.47
CA ASP A 152 13.52 13.39 -15.53
C ASP A 152 13.41 11.87 -15.56
N LEU A 153 14.50 11.14 -15.28
CA LEU A 153 14.48 9.68 -15.20
C LEU A 153 13.70 9.22 -13.96
N ALA A 154 13.85 9.92 -12.83
CA ALA A 154 13.07 9.63 -11.63
C ALA A 154 11.59 9.89 -11.89
N LEU A 155 11.20 11.02 -12.49
CA LEU A 155 9.82 11.33 -12.81
C LEU A 155 9.18 10.32 -13.79
N LYS A 156 9.94 9.80 -14.76
CA LYS A 156 9.47 8.73 -15.67
C LYS A 156 9.18 7.42 -14.94
N GLN A 157 9.88 7.11 -13.84
CA GLN A 157 9.56 5.90 -13.05
C GLN A 157 8.18 5.96 -12.40
N TRP A 158 7.64 7.17 -12.20
CA TRP A 158 6.34 7.45 -11.59
C TRP A 158 5.25 7.83 -12.61
N ASP A 159 5.50 7.63 -13.91
CA ASP A 159 4.45 7.77 -14.92
C ASP A 159 3.44 6.60 -14.87
N GLU A 160 2.31 6.69 -15.58
CA GLU A 160 1.27 5.65 -15.58
C GLU A 160 1.78 4.27 -16.04
N LYS A 161 2.84 4.24 -16.84
CA LYS A 161 3.50 3.02 -17.33
C LYS A 161 4.79 2.70 -16.56
N GLY A 162 5.12 3.53 -15.58
CA GLY A 162 6.37 3.55 -14.84
C GLY A 162 6.48 2.32 -13.96
N GLU A 163 7.71 1.86 -13.77
CA GLU A 163 7.96 0.65 -12.98
C GLU A 163 7.53 0.83 -11.52
N LYS A 164 7.74 2.01 -10.94
CA LYS A 164 7.34 2.31 -9.54
C LYS A 164 5.83 2.37 -9.41
N THR A 165 5.12 2.99 -10.36
CA THR A 165 3.65 3.01 -10.37
C THR A 165 3.07 1.60 -10.45
N LYS A 166 3.56 0.77 -11.38
CA LYS A 166 3.13 -0.64 -11.51
C LYS A 166 3.43 -1.46 -10.25
N MET A 167 4.57 -1.21 -9.61
CA MET A 167 4.94 -1.85 -8.35
C MET A 167 3.95 -1.49 -7.24
N ILE A 168 3.59 -0.21 -7.11
CA ILE A 168 2.59 0.25 -6.14
C ILE A 168 1.22 -0.33 -6.43
N ASP A 169 0.76 -0.32 -7.69
CA ASP A 169 -0.52 -0.90 -8.08
C ASP A 169 -0.59 -2.40 -7.76
N LYS A 170 0.47 -3.16 -8.04
CA LYS A 170 0.56 -4.58 -7.69
C LYS A 170 0.44 -4.79 -6.18
N LEU A 171 1.07 -3.93 -5.39
CA LEU A 171 1.02 -4.01 -3.93
C LEU A 171 -0.36 -3.63 -3.37
N ILE A 172 -0.99 -2.58 -3.89
CA ILE A 172 -2.35 -2.19 -3.50
C ILE A 172 -3.32 -3.35 -3.78
N ILE A 173 -3.25 -3.95 -4.97
CA ILE A 173 -4.06 -5.12 -5.33
C ILE A 173 -3.78 -6.30 -4.39
N GLN A 174 -2.50 -6.56 -4.07
CA GLN A 174 -2.13 -7.62 -3.13
C GLN A 174 -2.71 -7.38 -1.74
N SER A 175 -2.70 -6.14 -1.23
CA SER A 175 -3.30 -5.77 0.06
C SER A 175 -4.80 -6.03 0.06
N ILE A 176 -5.51 -5.55 -0.97
CA ILE A 176 -6.94 -5.79 -1.15
C ILE A 176 -7.25 -7.28 -1.10
N CYS A 177 -6.49 -8.10 -1.84
CA CYS A 177 -6.73 -9.54 -1.91
C CYS A 177 -6.34 -10.30 -0.63
N THR A 178 -5.32 -9.85 0.10
CA THR A 178 -4.82 -10.57 1.30
C THR A 178 -5.66 -10.24 2.52
N ASP A 179 -6.02 -8.97 2.69
CA ASP A 179 -6.76 -8.47 3.86
C ASP A 179 -8.28 -8.41 3.61
N MET A 180 -8.75 -8.85 2.42
CA MET A 180 -10.15 -8.79 2.00
C MET A 180 -10.76 -7.38 2.09
N ARG A 181 -9.96 -6.34 1.81
CA ARG A 181 -10.41 -4.94 1.89
C ARG A 181 -11.28 -4.57 0.68
N PRO A 182 -12.29 -3.70 0.83
CA PRO A 182 -13.07 -3.20 -0.31
C PRO A 182 -12.21 -2.31 -1.21
N PHE A 183 -12.51 -2.25 -2.52
CA PHE A 183 -11.77 -1.39 -3.47
C PHE A 183 -11.84 0.10 -3.11
N SER A 184 -12.93 0.54 -2.46
CA SER A 184 -13.09 1.91 -1.96
C SER A 184 -12.00 2.32 -0.96
N PHE A 185 -11.28 1.36 -0.37
CA PHE A 185 -10.11 1.60 0.48
C PHE A 185 -9.03 2.44 -0.21
N VAL A 186 -8.86 2.25 -1.52
CA VAL A 186 -7.85 2.94 -2.35
C VAL A 186 -8.32 4.33 -2.77
N ASP A 187 -9.63 4.56 -2.78
CA ASP A 187 -10.20 5.83 -3.16
C ASP A 187 -10.22 6.82 -1.98
N ASP A 188 -10.19 6.31 -0.75
CA ASP A 188 -10.20 7.12 0.47
C ASP A 188 -8.82 7.72 0.78
N ASP A 189 -8.72 9.04 0.57
CA ASP A 189 -7.54 9.84 0.88
C ASP A 189 -7.13 9.71 2.36
N ARG A 190 -8.08 9.38 3.26
CA ARG A 190 -7.83 9.17 4.69
C ARG A 190 -6.71 8.17 4.95
N ASN A 191 -6.70 7.03 4.25
CA ASN A 191 -5.74 5.95 4.50
C ASN A 191 -4.32 6.37 4.14
N TYR A 192 -4.16 7.12 3.04
CA TYR A 192 -2.86 7.64 2.62
C TYR A 192 -2.36 8.73 3.55
N ILE A 193 -3.25 9.62 4.03
CA ILE A 193 -2.91 10.64 5.01
C ILE A 193 -2.43 9.99 6.30
N ILE A 194 -3.17 9.03 6.83
CA ILE A 194 -2.80 8.29 8.05
C ILE A 194 -1.44 7.61 7.86
N ALA A 195 -1.28 6.84 6.79
CA ALA A 195 -0.01 6.16 6.52
C ALA A 195 1.15 7.17 6.44
N THR A 196 0.97 8.30 5.78
CA THR A 196 2.02 9.34 5.67
C THR A 196 2.39 9.94 7.03
N LEU A 197 1.39 10.24 7.87
CA LEU A 197 1.61 10.80 9.21
C LEU A 197 2.28 9.79 10.15
N LEU A 198 2.00 8.50 9.99
CA LEU A 198 2.60 7.43 10.79
C LEU A 198 4.06 7.13 10.40
N VAL A 199 4.58 7.67 9.29
CA VAL A 199 6.01 7.59 8.95
C VAL A 199 6.75 8.73 9.68
N PRO A 200 7.64 8.45 10.66
CA PRO A 200 8.26 9.48 11.51
C PRO A 200 9.03 10.56 10.74
N MET A 201 9.58 10.18 9.58
CA MET A 201 10.32 11.05 8.67
C MET A 201 9.43 12.07 7.93
N TRP A 202 8.14 11.77 7.79
CA TRP A 202 7.19 12.52 6.95
C TRP A 202 6.10 13.23 7.75
N LYS A 203 5.93 12.89 9.03
CA LYS A 203 4.92 13.49 9.91
C LYS A 203 4.98 15.02 10.02
N GLN A 204 6.16 15.62 9.83
CA GLN A 204 6.39 17.08 9.84
C GLN A 204 6.58 17.67 8.43
N HIS A 205 6.29 16.91 7.36
CA HIS A 205 6.37 17.43 6.00
C HIS A 205 5.16 18.31 5.65
N PRO A 206 5.28 19.26 4.70
CA PRO A 206 4.55 20.51 4.75
C PRO A 206 3.17 20.24 4.13
N PHE A 207 2.28 19.64 4.89
CA PHE A 207 0.90 20.02 4.73
C PHE A 207 0.89 21.53 4.99
N GLU A 208 0.39 22.33 4.05
CA GLU A 208 0.11 23.75 4.32
C GLU A 208 -0.56 23.85 5.70
N GLU A 209 -0.29 24.90 6.47
CA GLU A 209 -0.71 25.00 7.88
C GLU A 209 -2.22 24.70 8.07
N ILE A 210 -3.04 25.09 7.08
CA ILE A 210 -4.48 24.82 6.96
C ILE A 210 -4.79 23.31 6.80
N ASN A 211 -3.96 22.58 6.05
CA ASN A 211 -4.09 21.14 5.85
C ASN A 211 -3.54 20.33 7.04
N HIS A 212 -2.62 20.90 7.82
CA HIS A 212 -2.02 20.19 8.96
C HIS A 212 -3.04 19.88 10.05
N GLN A 213 -3.90 20.84 10.42
CA GLN A 213 -4.95 20.61 11.42
C GLN A 213 -5.96 19.55 10.95
N LYS A 214 -6.39 19.62 9.69
CA LYS A 214 -7.29 18.61 9.11
C LYS A 214 -6.67 17.21 9.13
N CYS A 215 -5.39 17.10 8.78
CA CYS A 215 -4.66 15.82 8.80
C CYS A 215 -4.52 15.29 10.23
N LYS A 216 -4.25 16.17 11.20
CA LYS A 216 -4.23 15.84 12.62
C LYS A 216 -5.59 15.32 13.12
N ASP A 217 -6.68 15.99 12.77
CA ASP A 217 -8.03 15.56 13.15
C ASP A 217 -8.38 14.19 12.56
N ILE A 218 -7.99 13.94 11.31
CA ILE A 218 -8.13 12.63 10.66
C ILE A 218 -7.40 11.53 11.45
N LEU A 219 -6.18 11.81 11.90
CA LEU A 219 -5.39 10.87 12.68
C LEU A 219 -6.00 10.63 14.07
N ILE A 220 -6.42 11.69 14.78
CA ILE A 220 -7.10 11.60 16.08
C ILE A 220 -8.36 10.73 15.98
N ASN A 221 -9.18 10.95 14.96
CA ASN A 221 -10.39 10.15 14.76
C ASN A 221 -10.03 8.68 14.49
N ALA A 222 -9.03 8.40 13.65
CA ALA A 222 -8.59 7.03 13.39
C ALA A 222 -8.10 6.32 14.66
N VAL A 223 -7.30 7.00 15.48
CA VAL A 223 -6.83 6.46 16.77
C VAL A 223 -7.99 6.20 17.72
N SER A 224 -8.99 7.09 17.75
CA SER A 224 -10.19 6.93 18.57
C SER A 224 -11.04 5.74 18.11
N ASP A 225 -11.21 5.57 16.79
CA ASP A 225 -11.96 4.47 16.19
C ASP A 225 -11.35 3.10 16.52
N THR A 226 -10.01 2.97 16.49
CA THR A 226 -9.33 1.71 16.84
C THR A 226 -9.56 1.29 18.29
N SER A 227 -9.64 2.24 19.21
CA SER A 227 -9.81 1.96 20.63
C SER A 227 -11.21 1.39 20.96
N SER A 228 -12.21 1.73 20.15
CA SER A 228 -13.58 1.23 20.32
C SER A 228 -13.71 -0.26 20.03
N ARG A 229 -12.83 -0.83 19.18
CA ARG A 229 -12.91 -2.22 18.72
C ARG A 229 -12.37 -3.21 19.75
N ASP A 230 -11.32 -2.83 20.48
CA ASP A 230 -10.71 -3.70 21.49
C ASP A 230 -11.45 -3.71 22.82
N SER A 231 -12.39 -2.77 23.02
CA SER A 231 -13.14 -2.62 24.27
C SER A 231 -14.32 -3.58 24.39
N SER A 232 -14.57 -4.46 23.41
CA SER A 232 -15.56 -5.53 23.58
C SER A 232 -14.87 -6.69 24.32
N PRO A 233 -15.15 -6.88 25.63
CA PRO A 233 -14.57 -8.01 26.33
C PRO A 233 -15.16 -9.23 25.64
N ARG A 234 -14.30 -10.08 25.06
CA ARG A 234 -14.67 -11.48 24.89
C ARG A 234 -14.81 -12.04 26.29
N ILE A 235 -16.01 -11.85 26.86
CA ILE A 235 -16.48 -12.60 28.02
C ILE A 235 -16.47 -14.04 27.52
N SER A 236 -15.34 -14.70 27.77
CA SER A 236 -15.25 -16.14 27.78
C SER A 236 -15.94 -16.50 29.08
N ASP A 237 -17.26 -16.69 29.02
CA ASP A 237 -18.04 -17.37 30.06
C ASP A 237 -17.58 -18.84 30.11
N GLU A 238 -16.31 -19.07 30.40
CA GLU A 238 -15.82 -20.35 30.87
C GLU A 238 -15.86 -20.28 32.39
N ASN A 239 -17.06 -20.53 32.91
CA ASN A 239 -17.30 -20.89 34.31
C ASN A 239 -16.58 -22.20 34.62
N SER A 240 -15.26 -22.16 34.84
CA SER A 240 -14.56 -23.20 35.59
C SER A 240 -14.51 -22.77 37.06
N ASP A 241 -15.48 -23.25 37.83
CA ASP A 241 -15.63 -23.04 39.28
C ASP A 241 -14.58 -23.87 40.06
N ASP A 242 -13.31 -23.58 39.81
CA ASP A 242 -12.15 -24.18 40.49
C ASP A 242 -11.30 -23.10 41.18
N SER A 243 -11.96 -22.07 41.71
CA SER A 243 -11.28 -21.03 42.48
C SER A 243 -10.77 -21.61 43.80
N ASP A 244 -9.47 -21.44 44.04
CA ASP A 244 -8.74 -21.85 45.23
C ASP A 244 -9.48 -21.39 46.50
N PRO A 245 -9.70 -22.27 47.51
CA PRO A 245 -10.39 -21.91 48.75
C PRO A 245 -9.79 -20.68 49.46
N ILE A 246 -8.50 -20.38 49.24
CA ILE A 246 -7.86 -19.16 49.77
C ILE A 246 -8.36 -17.90 49.03
N GLU A 247 -8.55 -17.96 47.72
CA GLU A 247 -9.12 -16.85 46.94
C GLU A 247 -10.56 -16.53 47.37
N ARG A 248 -11.37 -17.56 47.67
CA ARG A 248 -12.72 -17.36 48.22
C ARG A 248 -12.68 -16.63 49.57
N LEU A 249 -11.74 -16.99 50.44
CA LEU A 249 -11.55 -16.33 51.74
C LEU A 249 -11.09 -14.88 51.60
N LEU A 250 -10.18 -14.59 50.67
CA LEU A 250 -9.73 -13.22 50.40
C LEU A 250 -10.83 -12.36 49.79
N LYS A 251 -11.61 -12.89 48.85
CA LYS A 251 -12.75 -12.20 48.22
C LYS A 251 -13.83 -11.86 49.25
N GLN A 252 -14.16 -12.79 50.13
CA GLN A 252 -15.14 -12.58 51.20
C GLN A 252 -14.67 -11.52 52.21
N ARG A 253 -13.35 -11.45 52.48
CA ARG A 253 -12.77 -10.42 53.36
C ARG A 253 -12.81 -9.02 52.73
N TYR A 254 -12.62 -8.93 51.41
CA TYR A 254 -12.74 -7.68 50.66
C TYR A 254 -14.19 -7.17 50.60
N GLU A 255 -15.17 -8.07 50.48
CA GLU A 255 -16.59 -7.71 50.54
C GLU A 255 -17.01 -7.24 51.94
N PHE A 256 -16.46 -7.84 53.00
CA PHE A 256 -16.78 -7.50 54.38
C PHE A 256 -16.17 -6.17 54.87
N MET A 257 -14.99 -5.79 54.39
CA MET A 257 -14.33 -4.56 54.83
C MET A 257 -14.86 -3.28 54.16
N GLY A 258 -15.88 -3.36 53.29
CA GLY A 258 -16.50 -2.21 52.64
C GLY A 258 -15.44 -1.36 51.94
N SER A 259 -15.09 -1.74 50.70
CA SER A 259 -14.06 -1.05 49.91
C SER A 259 -14.12 0.47 50.14
N PRO A 260 -13.05 1.10 50.66
CA PRO A 260 -12.99 2.54 50.76
C PRO A 260 -13.34 3.09 49.38
N PRO A 261 -14.18 4.16 49.28
CA PRO A 261 -14.67 4.64 48.00
C PRO A 261 -13.46 4.80 47.10
N ALA A 262 -13.37 3.92 46.11
CA ALA A 262 -12.24 3.92 45.21
C ALA A 262 -12.31 5.28 44.54
N ILE A 263 -11.38 6.17 44.91
CA ILE A 263 -11.13 7.39 44.18
C ILE A 263 -10.43 6.89 42.91
N SER A 264 -11.22 6.27 42.04
CA SER A 264 -10.82 5.94 40.70
C SER A 264 -10.33 7.27 40.12
N PRO A 265 -9.08 7.34 39.64
CA PRO A 265 -8.62 8.51 38.93
C PRO A 265 -9.71 8.91 37.94
N PRO A 266 -10.10 10.19 37.88
CA PRO A 266 -11.17 10.63 37.00
C PRO A 266 -10.88 10.03 35.64
N MET A 267 -11.81 9.21 35.13
CA MET A 267 -11.61 8.47 33.89
C MET A 267 -11.30 9.49 32.81
N VAL A 268 -10.01 9.63 32.51
CA VAL A 268 -9.58 10.56 31.47
C VAL A 268 -10.14 9.99 30.19
N ASP A 269 -11.06 10.75 29.59
CA ASP A 269 -11.71 10.42 28.33
C ASP A 269 -10.66 9.87 27.35
N ASP A 270 -10.92 8.68 26.80
CA ASP A 270 -10.03 8.01 25.86
C ASP A 270 -9.68 8.91 24.68
N ARG A 271 -10.60 9.79 24.28
CA ARG A 271 -10.37 10.79 23.26
C ARG A 271 -9.30 11.81 23.66
N VAL A 272 -9.31 12.26 24.92
CA VAL A 272 -8.30 13.21 25.43
C VAL A 272 -6.92 12.55 25.43
N ARG A 273 -6.83 11.27 25.81
CA ARG A 273 -5.58 10.50 25.73
C ARG A 273 -5.10 10.35 24.28
N ALA A 274 -6.00 10.04 23.34
CA ALA A 274 -5.66 9.95 21.92
C ALA A 274 -5.16 11.30 21.36
N ILE A 275 -5.80 12.42 21.72
CA ILE A 275 -5.36 13.76 21.31
C ILE A 275 -3.95 14.05 21.83
N ALA A 276 -3.70 13.82 23.12
CA ALA A 276 -2.38 14.06 23.72
C ALA A 276 -1.28 13.21 23.07
N GLU A 277 -1.56 11.95 22.77
CA GLU A 277 -0.62 11.03 22.11
C GLU A 277 -0.27 11.50 20.69
N VAL A 278 -1.29 11.88 19.90
CA VAL A 278 -1.10 12.40 18.54
C VAL A 278 -0.35 13.72 18.55
N GLU A 279 -0.67 14.63 19.48
CA GLU A 279 0.01 15.92 19.61
C GLU A 279 1.48 15.78 19.97
N ASP A 280 1.81 14.97 20.99
CA ASP A 280 3.20 14.70 21.36
C ASP A 280 3.97 14.05 20.19
N TYR A 281 3.35 13.09 19.49
CA TYR A 281 3.98 12.45 18.35
C TYR A 281 4.27 13.43 17.20
N LEU A 282 3.30 14.28 16.81
CA LEU A 282 3.46 15.20 15.67
C LEU A 282 4.42 16.37 15.99
N THR A 283 4.44 16.84 17.23
CA THR A 283 5.35 17.92 17.67
C THR A 283 6.79 17.45 17.82
N ARG A 284 7.01 16.16 18.11
CA ARG A 284 8.36 15.60 18.23
C ARG A 284 9.15 15.78 16.92
N PRO A 285 10.36 16.39 16.96
CA PRO A 285 11.21 16.59 15.79
C PRO A 285 11.42 15.31 14.99
N ARG A 286 11.67 15.45 13.68
CA ARG A 286 12.05 14.32 12.83
C ARG A 286 13.27 13.63 13.40
N ASP A 287 13.10 12.37 13.76
CA ASP A 287 14.18 11.56 14.27
C ASP A 287 14.92 10.91 13.09
N LYS A 288 16.10 11.45 12.77
CA LYS A 288 16.95 10.94 11.68
C LYS A 288 17.70 9.66 12.06
N SER A 289 17.62 9.22 13.32
CA SER A 289 18.32 8.01 13.77
C SER A 289 17.68 6.72 13.23
N TYR A 290 16.41 6.78 12.83
CA TYR A 290 15.69 5.63 12.29
C TYR A 290 15.71 5.66 10.76
N GLU A 291 16.43 4.71 10.17
CA GLU A 291 16.44 4.49 8.71
C GLU A 291 15.08 3.97 8.20
N LYS A 292 14.34 3.25 9.05
CA LYS A 292 13.03 2.65 8.73
C LYS A 292 12.00 3.00 9.80
N SER A 293 10.77 3.27 9.39
CA SER A 293 9.64 3.51 10.30
C SER A 293 9.35 2.30 11.17
N SER A 294 9.50 1.10 10.63
CA SER A 294 9.37 -0.14 11.40
C SER A 294 10.29 -0.17 12.63
N SER A 295 11.54 0.32 12.52
CA SER A 295 12.46 0.40 13.65
C SER A 295 11.98 1.37 14.73
N PHE A 296 11.39 2.51 14.34
CA PHE A 296 10.82 3.48 15.29
C PHE A 296 9.64 2.87 16.07
N TRP A 297 8.73 2.19 15.38
CA TRP A 297 7.52 1.59 15.99
C TRP A 297 7.78 0.29 16.73
N ASN A 298 8.93 -0.37 16.48
CA ASN A 298 9.36 -1.56 17.21
C ASN A 298 10.22 -1.23 18.44
N ASP A 299 10.71 0.02 18.57
CA ASP A 299 11.39 0.47 19.79
C ASP A 299 10.43 0.35 20.99
N PRO A 300 10.79 -0.38 22.06
CA PRO A 300 9.97 -0.51 23.26
C PRO A 300 9.57 0.83 23.87
N ILE A 301 10.45 1.84 23.81
CA ILE A 301 10.22 3.16 24.39
C ILE A 301 9.11 3.88 23.61
N ASN A 302 9.22 3.95 22.28
CA ASN A 302 8.20 4.59 21.45
C ASN A 302 6.90 3.79 21.44
N SER A 303 6.98 2.46 21.47
CA SER A 303 5.81 1.58 21.56
C SER A 303 5.00 1.80 22.83
N ALA A 304 5.69 1.95 23.96
CA ALA A 304 5.05 2.22 25.25
C ALA A 304 4.52 3.65 25.33
N LYS A 305 5.21 4.61 24.68
CA LYS A 305 4.79 6.01 24.64
C LYS A 305 3.59 6.25 23.72
N TYR A 306 3.50 5.52 22.61
CA TYR A 306 2.49 5.69 21.57
C TYR A 306 1.71 4.40 21.27
N PRO A 307 1.03 3.81 22.27
CA PRO A 307 0.40 2.51 22.12
C PRO A 307 -0.74 2.51 21.10
N ARG A 308 -1.53 3.59 21.01
CA ARG A 308 -2.69 3.62 20.10
C ARG A 308 -2.26 3.91 18.67
N LEU A 309 -1.27 4.79 18.48
CA LEU A 309 -0.65 4.99 17.18
C LEU A 309 0.03 3.70 16.69
N LYS A 310 0.66 2.93 17.59
CA LYS A 310 1.23 1.63 17.24
C LYS A 310 0.16 0.63 16.78
N ALA A 311 -0.99 0.58 17.44
CA ALA A 311 -2.11 -0.25 16.98
C ALA A 311 -2.54 0.15 15.56
N LEU A 312 -2.66 1.45 15.29
CA LEU A 312 -2.99 1.97 13.96
C LEU A 312 -1.89 1.65 12.92
N VAL A 313 -0.61 1.66 13.32
CA VAL A 313 0.52 1.22 12.49
C VAL A 313 0.40 -0.25 12.15
N CYS A 314 0.02 -1.11 13.09
CA CYS A 314 -0.18 -2.53 12.84
C CYS A 314 -1.32 -2.76 11.83
N GLU A 315 -2.42 -2.00 11.93
CA GLU A 315 -3.51 -2.06 10.93
C GLU A 315 -3.10 -1.58 9.54
N ASN A 316 -2.10 -0.69 9.47
CA ASN A 316 -1.62 -0.06 8.23
C ASN A 316 -0.20 -0.51 7.83
N ILE A 317 0.31 -1.59 8.43
CA ILE A 317 1.72 -1.99 8.32
C ILE A 317 2.12 -2.32 6.88
N PHE A 318 1.15 -2.80 6.10
CA PHE A 318 1.33 -3.05 4.68
C PHE A 318 1.66 -1.78 3.90
N ILE A 319 1.01 -0.66 4.19
CA ILE A 319 1.28 0.62 3.53
C ILE A 319 2.62 1.17 4.02
N LEU A 320 2.88 1.12 5.34
CA LEU A 320 4.06 1.70 5.96
C LEU A 320 5.37 1.02 5.54
N ASN A 321 5.40 -0.31 5.47
CA ASN A 321 6.56 -1.06 4.97
C ASN A 321 6.91 -0.74 3.51
N LYS A 322 6.02 -0.07 2.79
CA LYS A 322 6.20 0.35 1.39
C LYS A 322 6.39 1.86 1.24
N LEU A 323 6.32 2.64 2.32
CA LEU A 323 6.73 4.05 2.35
C LEU A 323 8.17 4.22 2.84
N ASP A 324 8.74 3.21 3.50
CA ASP A 324 10.14 3.15 3.93
C ASP A 324 11.16 2.89 2.78
N PHE A 325 10.83 3.26 1.54
CA PHE A 325 11.69 3.06 0.35
C PHE A 325 12.71 4.17 0.09
#